data_AF-A0A7S4J169-F1
#
_entry.id   AF-A0A7S4J169-F1
#
_cell.length_a   1.000
_cell.length_b   1.000
_cell.length_c   1.000
_cell.angle_alpha   90.00
_cell.angle_beta   90.00
_cell.angle_gamma   90.00
#
_symmetry.space_group_name_H-M   'P 1'
#
loop_
_entity.id
_entity.type
_entity.pdbx_description
1 polymer ?
#
loop_
_entity_poly.entity_id
_entity_poly.type
_entity_poly.pdbx_seq_one_letter_code
_entity_poly.pdbx_strand_id
1 'polypeptide(L)'
;EALAPQPLPSAPCHCDPLCENFVDDAAAGVMRIVDFEYGGMNDPMWDLGDLSVEAGLDASKEAELVDAYFGEETPSPTDRGRIALYKAMCDLLWTLWGLLQHKNGNPAEDFWAYSNERFARCKALMATAEFERHVSAVQARI
;
A
#
# COMPACT_ATOMS: atom_id res chain seq x y z
N GLU A 1 -7.42 -15.60 3.88
CA GLU A 1 -6.79 -16.88 3.51
C GLU A 1 -5.53 -16.72 2.65
N ALA A 2 -5.49 -15.84 1.64
CA ALA A 2 -4.27 -15.64 0.83
C ALA A 2 -3.04 -15.12 1.61
N LEU A 3 -3.25 -14.24 2.61
CA LEU A 3 -2.22 -13.78 3.56
C LEU A 3 -2.26 -14.55 4.89
N ALA A 4 -2.80 -15.78 4.92
CA ALA A 4 -2.77 -16.64 6.12
C ALA A 4 -1.32 -16.83 6.60
N PRO A 5 -1.08 -17.22 7.88
CA PRO A 5 0.22 -17.07 8.55
C PRO A 5 1.26 -18.02 7.98
N GLN A 6 1.83 -17.61 6.84
CA GLN A 6 3.04 -18.12 6.25
C GLN A 6 4.16 -17.14 6.61
N PRO A 7 5.40 -17.59 6.76
CA PRO A 7 6.52 -16.69 7.01
C PRO A 7 6.71 -15.78 5.79
N LEU A 8 6.13 -14.58 5.88
CA LEU A 8 6.44 -13.46 5.01
C LEU A 8 7.79 -12.87 5.44
N PRO A 9 8.56 -12.30 4.52
CA PRO A 9 9.71 -11.47 4.88
C PRO A 9 9.26 -10.41 5.88
N SER A 10 10.11 -10.15 6.85
CA SER A 10 9.88 -9.10 7.84
C SER A 10 11.03 -8.12 7.77
N ALA A 11 10.71 -6.86 7.49
CA ALA A 11 11.67 -5.77 7.38
C ALA A 11 11.17 -4.55 8.18
N PRO A 12 12.06 -3.64 8.61
CA PRO A 12 11.66 -2.33 9.08
C PRO A 12 10.92 -1.60 7.96
N CYS A 13 9.65 -1.30 8.18
CA CYS A 13 8.77 -0.62 7.24
C CYS A 13 8.29 0.70 7.85
N HIS A 14 7.96 1.66 6.98
CA HIS A 14 7.37 2.94 7.37
C HIS A 14 5.92 2.77 7.84
N CYS A 15 5.18 1.86 7.20
CA CYS A 15 3.77 1.55 7.43
C CYS A 15 2.77 2.67 7.10
N ASP A 16 3.22 3.91 6.89
CA ASP A 16 2.37 5.03 6.44
C ASP A 16 3.07 5.95 5.42
N PRO A 17 3.51 5.45 4.26
CA PRO A 17 4.31 6.18 3.29
C PRO A 17 3.48 7.18 2.46
N LEU A 18 2.80 8.13 3.12
CA LEU A 18 2.11 9.24 2.47
C LEU A 18 3.09 10.08 1.65
N CYS A 19 2.63 10.66 0.54
CA CYS A 19 3.48 11.49 -0.32
C CYS A 19 4.17 12.65 0.43
N GLU A 20 3.50 13.22 1.45
CA GLU A 20 4.05 14.31 2.26
C GLU A 20 5.19 13.88 3.20
N ASN A 21 5.32 12.57 3.47
CA ASN A 21 6.40 11.99 4.26
C ASN A 21 7.69 11.80 3.47
N PHE A 22 7.68 12.06 2.16
CA PHE A 22 8.84 12.01 1.28
C PHE A 22 9.41 13.41 1.02
N VAL A 23 10.64 13.64 1.44
CA VAL A 23 11.38 14.89 1.22
C VAL A 23 12.46 14.65 0.18
N ASP A 24 12.25 15.18 -1.02
CA ASP A 24 13.23 15.15 -2.10
C ASP A 24 14.36 16.15 -1.83
N ASP A 25 15.51 15.64 -1.37
CA ASP A 25 16.74 16.41 -1.19
C ASP A 25 17.55 16.37 -2.49
N ALA A 26 17.07 17.10 -3.49
CA ALA A 26 17.67 17.15 -4.82
C ALA A 26 19.13 17.63 -4.81
N ALA A 27 19.53 18.42 -3.81
CA ALA A 27 20.92 18.87 -3.63
C ALA A 27 21.85 17.73 -3.19
N ALA A 28 21.35 16.83 -2.33
CA ALA A 28 22.06 15.62 -1.93
C ALA A 28 21.82 14.42 -2.87
N GLY A 29 20.86 14.53 -3.79
CA GLY A 29 20.48 13.47 -4.73
C GLY A 29 19.85 12.26 -4.02
N VAL A 30 19.15 12.49 -2.89
CA VAL A 30 18.54 11.42 -2.09
C VAL A 30 17.11 11.78 -1.71
N MET A 31 16.25 10.76 -1.69
CA MET A 31 14.93 10.87 -1.08
C MET A 31 15.04 10.57 0.42
N ARG A 32 14.50 11.45 1.26
CA ARG A 32 14.42 11.22 2.71
C ARG A 32 12.98 10.90 3.07
N ILE A 33 12.81 10.01 4.04
CA ILE A 33 11.49 9.65 4.58
C ILE A 33 11.44 10.15 6.03
N VAL A 34 10.33 10.76 6.41
CA VAL A 34 10.07 11.30 7.76
C VAL A 34 8.75 10.73 8.32
N ASP A 35 8.49 10.97 9.61
CA ASP A 35 7.25 10.57 10.29
C ASP A 35 7.02 9.06 10.50
N PHE A 36 7.95 8.42 11.23
CA PHE A 36 7.92 6.99 11.53
C PHE A 36 6.98 6.60 12.69
N GLU A 37 5.89 7.33 12.95
CA GLU A 37 5.02 7.03 14.09
C GLU A 37 4.30 5.68 13.99
N TYR A 38 4.06 5.19 12.77
CA TYR A 38 3.53 3.85 12.49
C TYR A 38 4.61 2.82 12.16
N GLY A 39 5.89 3.21 12.20
CA GLY A 39 7.01 2.38 11.77
C GLY A 39 7.11 1.08 12.57
N GLY A 40 7.41 -0.03 11.88
CA GLY A 40 7.46 -1.34 12.52
C GLY A 40 7.94 -2.47 11.60
N MET A 41 8.09 -3.67 12.17
CA MET A 41 8.41 -4.86 11.40
C MET A 41 7.18 -5.33 10.63
N ASN A 42 7.23 -5.30 9.30
CA ASN A 42 6.11 -5.68 8.43
C ASN A 42 6.61 -6.40 7.16
N ASP A 43 5.68 -6.88 6.32
CA ASP A 43 6.03 -7.28 4.95
C ASP A 43 6.41 -6.02 4.14
N PRO A 44 7.61 -5.95 3.55
CA PRO A 44 8.04 -4.77 2.79
C PRO A 44 7.15 -4.43 1.60
N MET A 45 6.35 -5.38 1.09
CA MET A 45 5.39 -5.10 0.04
C MET A 45 4.22 -4.23 0.51
N TRP A 46 4.03 -4.07 1.84
CA TRP A 46 3.09 -3.11 2.41
C TRP A 46 3.44 -1.68 1.96
N ASP A 47 4.67 -1.22 2.21
CA ASP A 47 5.06 0.16 1.91
C ASP A 47 4.94 0.49 0.42
N LEU A 48 5.23 -0.48 -0.47
CA LEU A 48 5.05 -0.30 -1.92
C LEU A 48 3.57 -0.20 -2.31
N GLY A 49 2.72 -1.05 -1.74
CA GLY A 49 1.28 -1.03 -2.00
C GLY A 49 0.63 0.25 -1.47
N ASP A 50 1.01 0.65 -0.26
CA ASP A 50 0.51 1.86 0.38
C ASP A 50 0.92 3.11 -0.41
N LEU A 51 2.21 3.28 -0.69
CA LEU A 51 2.70 4.40 -1.51
C LEU A 51 2.03 4.46 -2.90
N SER A 52 1.79 3.30 -3.53
CA SER A 52 1.10 3.25 -4.83
C SER A 52 -0.33 3.82 -4.75
N VAL A 53 -1.06 3.51 -3.68
CA VAL A 53 -2.42 4.03 -3.44
C VAL A 53 -2.39 5.52 -3.10
N GLU A 54 -1.52 5.93 -2.19
CA GLU A 54 -1.45 7.31 -1.69
C GLU A 54 -0.95 8.30 -2.75
N ALA A 55 0.00 7.88 -3.59
CA ALA A 55 0.48 8.67 -4.71
C ALA A 55 -0.43 8.60 -5.95
N GLY A 56 -1.49 7.79 -5.93
CA GLY A 56 -2.39 7.61 -7.05
C GLY A 56 -1.66 7.12 -8.31
N LEU A 57 -0.72 6.19 -8.16
CA LEU A 57 0.10 5.72 -9.28
C LEU A 57 -0.74 4.95 -10.30
N ASP A 58 -0.47 5.23 -11.58
CA ASP A 58 -0.92 4.36 -12.67
C ASP A 58 -0.03 3.12 -12.80
N ALA A 59 -0.44 2.18 -13.65
CA ALA A 59 0.29 0.92 -13.83
C ALA A 59 1.75 1.11 -14.31
N SER A 60 2.04 2.18 -15.07
CA SER A 60 3.41 2.45 -15.55
C SER A 60 4.29 2.94 -14.42
N LYS A 61 3.79 3.87 -13.59
CA LYS A 61 4.53 4.41 -12.44
C LYS A 61 4.67 3.41 -11.32
N GLU A 62 3.67 2.56 -11.10
CA GLU A 62 3.79 1.44 -10.16
C GLU A 62 4.88 0.47 -10.62
N ALA A 63 4.92 0.15 -11.92
CA ALA A 63 5.99 -0.70 -12.45
C ALA A 63 7.37 -0.06 -12.23
N GLU A 64 7.52 1.24 -12.48
CA GLU A 64 8.76 1.99 -12.21
C GLU A 64 9.14 1.93 -10.72
N LEU A 65 8.20 2.17 -9.80
CA LEU A 65 8.42 2.08 -8.35
C LEU A 65 8.90 0.68 -7.95
N VAL A 66 8.22 -0.36 -8.43
CA VAL A 66 8.55 -1.74 -8.09
C VAL A 66 9.90 -2.13 -8.66
N ASP A 67 10.17 -1.82 -9.92
CA ASP A 67 11.44 -2.16 -10.56
C ASP A 67 12.60 -1.40 -9.89
N ALA A 68 12.40 -0.13 -9.49
CA ALA A 68 13.39 0.62 -8.71
C ALA A 68 13.66 0.02 -7.31
N TYR A 69 12.63 -0.52 -6.66
CA TYR A 69 12.76 -1.17 -5.35
C TYR A 69 13.53 -2.49 -5.42
N PHE A 70 13.25 -3.32 -6.44
CA PHE A 70 13.90 -4.62 -6.61
C PHE A 70 15.28 -4.52 -7.32
N GLY A 71 15.57 -3.40 -7.98
CA GLY A 71 16.86 -3.15 -8.63
C GLY A 71 17.11 -4.12 -9.79
N GLU A 72 18.19 -4.89 -9.71
CA GLU A 72 18.50 -5.92 -10.72
C GLU A 72 17.65 -7.19 -10.56
N GLU A 73 17.00 -7.38 -9.41
CA GLU A 73 16.13 -8.53 -9.19
C GLU A 73 14.78 -8.34 -9.88
N THR A 74 14.27 -9.40 -10.51
CA THR A 74 12.92 -9.35 -11.09
C THR A 74 11.88 -9.70 -10.01
N PRO A 75 10.93 -8.81 -9.70
CA PRO A 75 9.87 -9.11 -8.73
C PRO A 75 9.06 -10.32 -9.20
N SER A 76 8.85 -11.28 -8.30
CA SER A 76 8.08 -12.48 -8.61
C SER A 76 6.59 -12.17 -8.76
N PRO A 77 5.80 -13.05 -9.40
CA PRO A 77 4.34 -12.92 -9.41
C PRO A 77 3.73 -12.82 -8.01
N THR A 78 4.35 -13.46 -7.01
CA THR A 78 3.96 -13.37 -5.59
C THR A 78 4.21 -11.99 -5.03
N ASP A 79 5.34 -11.35 -5.36
CA ASP A 79 5.66 -9.99 -4.90
C ASP A 79 4.63 -8.99 -5.43
N ARG A 80 4.39 -9.02 -6.75
CA ARG A 80 3.35 -8.20 -7.40
C ARG A 80 1.97 -8.49 -6.82
N GLY A 81 1.68 -9.76 -6.54
CA GLY A 81 0.44 -10.16 -5.88
C GLY A 81 0.28 -9.56 -4.48
N ARG A 82 1.33 -9.59 -3.66
CA ARG A 82 1.30 -8.99 -2.31
C ARG A 82 1.10 -7.49 -2.36
N ILE A 83 1.79 -6.77 -3.26
CA ILE A 83 1.58 -5.34 -3.48
C ILE A 83 0.11 -5.07 -3.79
N ALA A 84 -0.48 -5.77 -4.78
CA ALA A 84 -1.88 -5.60 -5.15
C ALA A 84 -2.85 -5.88 -3.98
N LEU A 85 -2.57 -6.91 -3.18
CA LEU A 85 -3.36 -7.21 -1.97
C LEU A 85 -3.22 -6.10 -0.93
N TYR A 86 -2.01 -5.58 -0.70
CA TYR A 86 -1.78 -4.50 0.25
C TYR A 86 -2.38 -3.17 -0.18
N LYS A 87 -2.48 -2.87 -1.49
CA LYS A 87 -3.26 -1.73 -1.99
C LYS A 87 -4.73 -1.79 -1.52
N ALA A 88 -5.36 -2.97 -1.67
CA ALA A 88 -6.74 -3.16 -1.22
C ALA A 88 -6.87 -3.08 0.31
N MET A 89 -5.89 -3.61 1.05
CA MET A 89 -5.90 -3.59 2.52
C MET A 89 -5.63 -2.19 3.08
N CYS A 90 -4.75 -1.40 2.46
CA CYS A 90 -4.49 0.00 2.80
C CYS A 90 -5.78 0.83 2.67
N ASP A 91 -6.46 0.77 1.52
CA ASP A 91 -7.74 1.47 1.36
C ASP A 91 -8.79 1.04 2.38
N LEU A 92 -8.85 -0.26 2.71
CA LEU A 92 -9.78 -0.78 3.71
C LEU A 92 -9.43 -0.27 5.12
N LEU A 93 -8.16 -0.29 5.50
CA LEU A 93 -7.67 0.22 6.79
C LEU A 93 -8.06 1.68 6.96
N TRP A 94 -7.72 2.51 5.98
CA TRP A 94 -8.00 3.94 6.01
C TRP A 94 -9.49 4.25 5.89
N THR A 95 -10.26 3.43 5.17
CA THR A 95 -11.74 3.51 5.21
C THR A 95 -12.25 3.40 6.65
N LEU A 96 -11.80 2.37 7.39
CA LEU A 96 -12.24 2.11 8.76
C LEU A 96 -11.78 3.20 9.72
N TRP A 97 -10.55 3.70 9.56
CA TRP A 97 -10.04 4.84 10.31
C TRP A 97 -10.88 6.09 10.08
N GLY A 98 -11.19 6.43 8.83
CA GLY A 98 -12.02 7.60 8.49
C GLY A 98 -13.44 7.48 9.07
N LEU A 99 -14.03 6.28 9.07
CA LEU A 99 -15.35 6.06 9.69
C LEU A 99 -15.31 6.28 11.20
N LEU A 100 -14.19 5.93 11.85
CA LEU A 100 -13.97 6.21 13.27
C LEU A 100 -13.83 7.72 13.52
N GLN A 101 -13.07 8.44 12.67
CA GLN A 101 -12.94 9.91 12.77
C GLN A 101 -14.28 10.62 12.58
N HIS A 102 -15.06 10.20 11.58
CA HIS A 102 -16.40 10.72 11.33
C HIS A 102 -17.32 10.50 12.55
N LYS A 103 -17.33 9.27 13.10
CA LYS A 103 -18.10 8.95 14.30
C LYS A 103 -17.69 9.80 15.50
N ASN A 104 -16.40 10.11 15.63
CA ASN A 104 -15.87 10.94 16.71
C ASN A 104 -16.12 12.45 16.51
N GLY A 105 -16.71 12.85 15.38
CA GLY A 105 -17.01 14.25 15.08
C GLY A 105 -15.76 15.09 14.84
N ASN A 106 -14.67 14.49 14.35
CA ASN A 106 -13.44 15.21 14.02
C ASN A 106 -13.70 16.20 12.87
N PRO A 107 -13.50 17.51 13.05
CA PRO A 107 -13.81 18.52 12.03
C PRO A 107 -12.65 18.81 11.05
N ALA A 108 -11.52 18.11 11.16
CA ALA A 108 -10.33 18.37 10.35
C ALA A 108 -10.57 18.16 8.83
N GLU A 109 -11.49 17.25 8.48
CA GLU A 109 -11.82 16.89 7.10
C GLU A 109 -13.25 16.34 7.02
N ASP A 110 -13.81 16.24 5.80
CA ASP A 110 -15.01 15.44 5.54
C ASP A 110 -14.67 13.94 5.52
N PHE A 111 -14.57 13.36 6.72
CA PHE A 111 -14.25 11.94 6.89
C PHE A 111 -15.30 10.99 6.31
N TRP A 112 -16.53 11.44 6.07
CA TRP A 112 -17.54 10.62 5.41
C TRP A 112 -17.26 10.48 3.92
N ALA A 113 -16.93 11.60 3.25
CA ALA A 113 -16.50 11.57 1.85
C ALA A 113 -15.21 10.75 1.69
N TYR A 114 -14.19 11.03 2.52
CA TYR A 114 -12.91 10.30 2.55
C TYR A 114 -13.10 8.79 2.62
N SER A 115 -13.90 8.30 3.57
CA SER A 115 -14.13 6.85 3.74
C SER A 115 -14.87 6.23 2.56
N ASN A 116 -15.85 6.93 1.98
CA ASN A 116 -16.59 6.39 0.84
C ASN A 116 -15.73 6.29 -0.42
N GLU A 117 -14.87 7.27 -0.67
CA GLU A 117 -13.96 7.26 -1.82
C GLU A 117 -12.95 6.11 -1.74
N ARG A 118 -12.28 5.94 -0.59
CA ARG A 118 -11.35 4.84 -0.36
C ARG A 118 -12.04 3.48 -0.44
N PHE A 119 -13.23 3.35 0.14
CA PHE A 119 -13.98 2.10 0.06
C PHE A 119 -14.40 1.76 -1.37
N ALA A 120 -14.82 2.76 -2.15
CA ALA A 120 -15.16 2.57 -3.55
C ALA A 120 -13.96 2.10 -4.37
N ARG A 121 -12.77 2.69 -4.15
CA ARG A 121 -11.52 2.28 -4.80
C ARG A 121 -11.10 0.86 -4.42
N CYS A 122 -11.15 0.52 -3.14
CA CYS A 122 -10.92 -0.84 -2.63
C CYS A 122 -11.84 -1.85 -3.34
N LYS A 123 -13.16 -1.59 -3.34
CA LYS A 123 -14.14 -2.47 -4.00
C LYS A 123 -13.88 -2.60 -5.50
N ALA A 124 -13.55 -1.51 -6.18
CA ALA A 124 -13.29 -1.52 -7.61
C ALA A 124 -12.06 -2.40 -7.92
N LEU A 125 -10.97 -2.24 -7.17
CA LEU A 125 -9.76 -3.06 -7.31
C LEU A 125 -10.07 -4.55 -7.06
N MET A 126 -10.72 -4.86 -5.94
CA MET A 126 -11.05 -6.24 -5.56
C MET A 126 -12.01 -6.94 -6.54
N ALA A 127 -12.79 -6.18 -7.31
CA ALA A 127 -13.72 -6.72 -8.30
C ALA A 127 -13.05 -7.05 -9.65
N THR A 128 -11.77 -6.70 -9.84
CA THR A 128 -11.07 -6.99 -11.10
C THR A 128 -10.65 -8.46 -11.20
N ALA A 129 -10.70 -9.02 -12.42
CA ALA A 129 -10.15 -10.35 -12.68
C ALA A 129 -8.62 -10.42 -12.45
N GLU A 130 -7.94 -9.28 -12.54
CA GLU A 130 -6.52 -9.17 -12.23
C GLU A 130 -6.24 -9.36 -10.73
N PHE A 131 -7.06 -8.79 -9.86
CA PHE A 131 -6.94 -8.99 -8.43
C PHE A 131 -7.12 -10.46 -8.04
N GLU A 132 -8.04 -11.19 -8.68
CA GLU A 132 -8.19 -12.64 -8.47
C GLU A 132 -6.93 -13.41 -8.89
N ARG A 133 -6.26 -13.01 -9.98
CA ARG A 133 -4.96 -13.58 -10.37
C ARG A 133 -3.87 -13.30 -9.34
N HIS A 134 -3.85 -12.10 -8.77
CA HIS A 134 -2.90 -11.75 -7.70
C HIS A 134 -3.14 -12.56 -6.43
N VAL A 135 -4.39 -12.70 -6.01
CA VAL A 135 -4.79 -13.59 -4.90
C VAL A 135 -4.30 -15.02 -5.16
N SER A 136 -4.56 -15.53 -6.37
CA SER A 136 -4.14 -16.87 -6.77
C SER A 136 -2.62 -17.03 -6.80
N ALA A 137 -1.87 -16.03 -7.26
CA ALA A 137 -0.41 -16.06 -7.29
C ALA A 137 0.19 -16.11 -5.87
N VAL A 138 -0.40 -15.35 -4.93
CA VAL A 138 0.02 -15.40 -3.51
C VAL A 138 -0.33 -16.75 -2.89
N GLN A 139 -1.48 -17.33 -3.24
CA GLN A 139 -1.89 -18.66 -2.77
C GLN A 139 -1.12 -19.81 -3.42
N ALA A 140 -0.66 -19.69 -4.66
CA ALA A 140 0.05 -20.77 -5.38
C ALA A 140 1.47 -21.03 -4.83
N ARG A 141 1.93 -20.21 -3.88
CA ARG A 141 3.12 -20.48 -3.07
C ARG A 141 2.85 -21.54 -1.98
N ILE A 142 1.60 -21.98 -1.81
CA ILE A 142 1.16 -23.08 -0.94
C ILE A 142 1.48 -24.44 -1.57
#